data_AF-A0A8X6VWP9-F1
#
_entry.id   AF-A0A8X6VWP9-F1
#
_cell.length_a   1.000
_cell.length_b   1.000
_cell.length_c   1.000
_cell.angle_alpha   90.00
_cell.angle_beta   90.00
_cell.angle_gamma   90.00
#
_symmetry.space_group_name_H-M   'P 1'
#
loop_
_entity.id
_entity.type
_entity.pdbx_description
1 polymer ?
#
loop_
_entity_poly.entity_id
_entity_poly.type
_entity_poly.pdbx_seq_one_letter_code
_entity_poly.pdbx_strand_id
1 'polypeptide(L)'
;MNFLELIRPHLCHDSDHMIIVALSNQPPAIRCETCQQMPIPNVYHFIREAANVDLLGACHLTQMYHVLTGDEQVPVSFALVSVEGCDKPIRNFITNLLSRLF
;
A
#
# COMPACT_ATOMS: atom_id res chain seq x y z
N MET A 1 3.04 -10.10 9.90
CA MET A 1 1.85 -9.76 9.11
C MET A 1 2.24 -9.80 7.66
N ASN A 2 1.49 -10.47 6.79
CA ASN A 2 1.78 -10.54 5.35
C ASN A 2 0.82 -9.64 4.53
N PHE A 3 1.09 -9.51 3.23
CA PHE A 3 0.28 -8.65 2.34
C PHE A 3 -1.21 -9.03 2.32
N LEU A 4 -1.56 -10.32 2.29
CA LEU A 4 -2.95 -10.79 2.25
C LEU A 4 -3.71 -10.46 3.54
N GLU A 5 -3.05 -10.52 4.69
CA GLU A 5 -3.64 -10.11 5.98
C GLU A 5 -3.98 -8.62 6.01
N LEU A 6 -3.11 -7.77 5.44
CA LEU A 6 -3.32 -6.33 5.37
C LEU A 6 -4.52 -5.93 4.51
N ILE A 7 -4.78 -6.68 3.43
CA ILE A 7 -5.89 -6.38 2.51
C ILE A 7 -7.16 -7.18 2.81
N ARG A 8 -7.17 -8.00 3.88
CA ARG A 8 -8.28 -8.91 4.22
C ARG A 8 -9.67 -8.26 4.20
N PRO A 9 -9.88 -7.01 4.66
CA PRO A 9 -11.19 -6.37 4.59
C PRO A 9 -11.74 -6.14 3.19
N HIS A 10 -10.89 -6.22 2.16
CA HIS A 10 -11.25 -6.02 0.75
C HIS A 10 -11.41 -7.33 -0.01
N LEU A 11 -11.10 -8.47 0.61
CA LEU A 11 -11.20 -9.78 -0.02
C LEU A 11 -12.62 -10.34 0.10
N CYS A 12 -13.02 -11.16 -0.87
CA CYS A 12 -14.23 -11.97 -0.78
C CYS A 12 -13.86 -13.38 -0.32
N HIS A 13 -14.72 -14.06 0.45
CA HIS A 13 -14.33 -15.30 1.14
C HIS A 13 -13.12 -15.07 2.08
N ASP A 14 -12.68 -16.08 2.81
CA ASP A 14 -11.50 -15.95 3.66
C ASP A 14 -10.21 -15.75 2.83
N SER A 15 -9.13 -15.26 3.47
CA SER A 15 -7.88 -14.88 2.78
C SER A 15 -7.15 -16.00 2.04
N ASP A 16 -7.53 -17.26 2.30
CA ASP A 16 -6.76 -18.44 1.91
C ASP A 16 -7.05 -18.90 0.46
N HIS A 17 -7.99 -18.26 -0.22
CA HIS A 17 -8.38 -18.55 -1.60
C HIS A 17 -8.04 -17.40 -2.56
N MET A 18 -7.01 -16.61 -2.24
CA MET A 18 -6.58 -15.46 -3.04
C MET A 18 -5.24 -15.71 -3.71
N ILE A 19 -5.15 -15.30 -4.97
CA ILE A 19 -3.90 -15.32 -5.72
C ILE A 19 -3.63 -13.96 -6.38
N ILE A 20 -2.36 -13.61 -6.45
CA ILE A 20 -1.90 -12.47 -7.25
C ILE A 20 -1.81 -12.93 -8.71
N VAL A 21 -2.46 -12.19 -9.60
CA VAL A 21 -2.44 -12.44 -11.04
C VAL A 21 -1.71 -11.29 -11.71
N ALA A 22 -0.60 -11.60 -12.38
CA ALA A 22 0.11 -10.67 -13.25
C ALA A 22 -0.23 -11.00 -14.70
N LEU A 23 -0.83 -10.05 -15.43
CA LEU A 23 -1.17 -10.19 -16.85
C LEU A 23 -0.25 -9.30 -17.67
N SER A 24 0.16 -9.76 -18.86
CA SER A 24 0.97 -8.96 -19.78
C SER A 24 0.25 -7.64 -20.09
N ASN A 25 0.94 -6.51 -19.89
CA ASN A 25 0.44 -5.14 -20.11
C ASN A 25 -0.75 -4.71 -19.22
N GLN A 26 -0.96 -5.35 -18.07
CA GLN A 26 -1.94 -4.89 -17.08
C GLN A 26 -1.31 -4.83 -15.68
N PRO A 27 -1.76 -3.90 -14.82
CA PRO A 27 -1.37 -3.93 -13.42
C PRO A 27 -1.76 -5.27 -12.77
N PRO A 28 -0.98 -5.74 -11.79
CA PRO A 28 -1.31 -6.94 -11.06
C PRO A 28 -2.65 -6.79 -10.33
N ALA A 29 -3.37 -7.90 -10.22
CA ALA A 29 -4.68 -8.00 -9.59
C ALA A 29 -4.69 -9.10 -8.51
N ILE A 30 -5.65 -9.04 -7.59
CA ILE A 30 -5.97 -10.13 -6.66
C ILE A 30 -7.24 -10.80 -7.15
N ARG A 31 -7.14 -12.09 -7.48
CA ARG A 31 -8.26 -12.93 -7.92
C ARG A 31 -8.60 -13.94 -6.84
N CYS A 32 -9.89 -14.13 -6.59
CA CYS A 32 -10.39 -15.23 -5.78
C CYS A 32 -10.47 -16.52 -6.61
N GLU A 33 -9.90 -17.61 -6.10
CA GLU A 33 -9.96 -18.91 -6.77
C GLU A 33 -11.35 -19.56 -6.68
N THR A 34 -12.13 -19.26 -5.64
CA THR A 34 -13.47 -19.84 -5.44
C THR A 34 -14.51 -19.24 -6.39
N CYS A 35 -14.67 -17.91 -6.38
CA CYS A 35 -15.70 -17.24 -7.17
C CYS A 35 -15.18 -16.59 -8.47
N GLN A 36 -13.87 -16.67 -8.74
CA GLN A 36 -13.21 -16.10 -9.92
C GLN A 36 -13.33 -14.57 -10.05
N GLN A 37 -13.86 -13.88 -9.03
CA GLN A 37 -13.92 -12.42 -8.99
C GLN A 37 -12.54 -11.81 -8.72
N MET A 38 -12.39 -10.55 -9.10
CA MET A 38 -11.20 -9.74 -8.80
C MET A 38 -11.53 -8.70 -7.73
N PRO A 39 -11.54 -9.06 -6.43
CA PRO A 39 -11.81 -8.12 -5.35
C PRO A 39 -10.88 -6.89 -5.38
N ILE A 40 -9.63 -7.07 -5.85
CA ILE A 40 -8.71 -5.97 -6.12
C ILE A 40 -8.25 -6.09 -7.58
N PRO A 41 -8.91 -5.41 -8.53
CA PRO A 41 -8.61 -5.55 -9.97
C PRO A 41 -7.32 -4.82 -10.39
N ASN A 42 -6.78 -3.96 -9.53
CA ASN A 42 -5.54 -3.22 -9.77
C ASN A 42 -4.86 -2.91 -8.43
N VAL A 43 -3.83 -3.67 -8.09
CA VAL A 43 -3.09 -3.54 -6.83
C VAL A 43 -2.39 -2.18 -6.72
N TYR A 44 -1.84 -1.66 -7.81
CA TYR A 44 -1.16 -0.37 -7.78
C TYR A 44 -2.13 0.78 -7.47
N HIS A 45 -3.30 0.76 -8.08
CA HIS A 45 -4.35 1.74 -7.80
C HIS A 45 -4.83 1.61 -6.36
N PHE A 46 -5.04 0.38 -5.88
CA PHE A 46 -5.42 0.12 -4.49
C PHE A 46 -4.43 0.72 -3.48
N ILE A 47 -3.11 0.50 -3.69
CA ILE A 47 -2.05 1.07 -2.84
C ILE A 47 -2.05 2.60 -2.88
N ARG A 48 -2.24 3.20 -4.07
CA ARG A 48 -2.33 4.67 -4.21
C ARG A 48 -3.52 5.24 -3.43
N GLU A 49 -4.68 4.61 -3.52
CA GLU A 49 -5.87 5.07 -2.80
C GLU A 49 -5.72 4.92 -1.29
N ALA A 50 -5.08 3.83 -0.84
CA ALA A 50 -4.75 3.67 0.58
C ALA A 50 -3.89 4.84 1.09
N ALA A 51 -2.98 5.37 0.27
CA ALA A 51 -2.10 6.48 0.67
C ALA A 51 -2.85 7.80 0.90
N ASN A 52 -4.02 7.98 0.28
CA ASN A 52 -4.86 9.16 0.51
C ASN A 52 -5.52 9.14 1.89
N VAL A 53 -5.64 7.97 2.51
CA VAL A 53 -6.28 7.77 3.82
C VAL A 53 -5.25 7.58 4.92
N ASP A 54 -4.25 6.71 4.66
CA ASP A 54 -3.18 6.37 5.58
C ASP A 54 -1.89 6.12 4.79
N LEU A 55 -1.02 7.14 4.78
CA LEU A 55 0.26 7.08 4.09
C LEU A 55 1.16 5.95 4.65
N LEU A 56 1.15 5.72 5.96
CA LEU A 56 2.03 4.72 6.58
C LEU A 56 1.54 3.32 6.27
N GLY A 57 0.24 3.11 6.38
CA GLY A 57 -0.41 1.86 5.95
C GLY A 57 -0.11 1.57 4.48
N ALA A 58 -0.16 2.57 3.61
CA ALA A 58 0.18 2.43 2.20
C ALA A 58 1.66 2.06 1.98
N CYS A 59 2.60 2.72 2.67
CA CYS A 59 4.02 2.36 2.59
C CYS A 59 4.26 0.91 3.04
N HIS A 60 3.59 0.48 4.12
CA HIS A 60 3.69 -0.89 4.62
C HIS A 60 3.09 -1.89 3.62
N LEU A 61 1.94 -1.57 3.02
CA LEU A 61 1.34 -2.35 1.93
C LEU A 61 2.30 -2.51 0.74
N THR A 62 2.91 -1.41 0.27
CA THR A 62 3.91 -1.42 -0.80
C THR A 62 5.09 -2.32 -0.45
N GLN A 63 5.64 -2.18 0.76
CA GLN A 63 6.77 -2.99 1.21
C GLN A 63 6.43 -4.48 1.26
N MET A 64 5.29 -4.85 1.85
CA MET A 64 4.88 -6.26 1.93
C MET A 64 4.58 -6.85 0.55
N TYR A 65 4.03 -6.06 -0.37
CA TYR A 65 3.83 -6.47 -1.75
C TYR A 65 5.16 -6.73 -2.44
N HIS A 66 6.11 -5.78 -2.37
CA HIS A 66 7.44 -5.92 -2.96
C HIS A 66 8.18 -7.15 -2.42
N VAL A 67 8.15 -7.38 -1.10
CA VAL A 67 8.77 -8.56 -0.47
C VAL A 67 8.14 -9.86 -1.00
N LEU A 68 6.84 -9.87 -1.27
CA LEU A 68 6.11 -11.05 -1.73
C LEU A 68 6.35 -11.35 -3.22
N THR A 69 6.41 -10.32 -4.07
CA THR A 69 6.41 -10.48 -5.54
C THR A 69 7.74 -10.16 -6.20
N GLY A 70 8.64 -9.43 -5.52
CA GLY A 70 9.85 -8.87 -6.11
C GLY A 70 9.57 -7.74 -7.11
N ASP A 71 8.35 -7.21 -7.15
CA ASP A 71 7.95 -6.18 -8.11
C ASP A 71 8.53 -4.81 -7.74
N GLU A 72 9.45 -4.30 -8.56
CA GLU A 72 10.09 -2.99 -8.38
C GLU A 72 9.25 -1.84 -8.94
N GLN A 73 8.16 -2.14 -9.67
CA GLN A 73 7.28 -1.12 -10.27
C GLN A 73 6.12 -0.73 -9.37
N VAL A 74 5.95 -1.40 -8.23
CA VAL A 74 4.91 -1.08 -7.24
C VAL A 74 5.03 0.39 -6.81
N PRO A 75 3.93 1.17 -6.79
CA PRO A 75 4.00 2.58 -6.42
C PRO A 75 4.41 2.75 -4.96
N VAL A 76 5.43 3.59 -4.76
CA VAL A 76 5.86 4.03 -3.44
C VAL A 76 5.22 5.38 -3.13
N SER A 77 4.41 5.41 -2.07
CA SER A 77 3.77 6.62 -1.59
C SER A 77 4.74 7.41 -0.70
N PHE A 78 4.73 8.74 -0.81
CA PHE A 78 5.59 9.62 -0.02
C PHE A 78 4.88 10.96 0.26
N ALA A 79 5.29 11.64 1.33
CA ALA A 79 4.89 13.01 1.63
C ALA A 79 6.10 13.94 1.55
N LEU A 80 5.94 15.06 0.86
CA LEU A 80 6.90 16.16 0.87
C LEU A 80 6.39 17.24 1.82
N VAL A 81 7.22 17.62 2.79
CA VAL A 81 6.90 18.68 3.73
C VAL A 81 7.88 19.82 3.51
N SER A 82 7.39 20.98 3.05
CA SER A 82 8.18 22.21 3.04
C SER A 82 8.16 22.84 4.44
N VAL A 83 9.33 23.22 4.92
CA VAL A 83 9.51 23.91 6.22
C VAL A 83 9.90 25.38 6.05
N GLU A 84 9.88 25.90 4.81
CA GLU A 84 10.17 27.31 4.56
C GLU A 84 9.03 28.17 5.15
N GLY A 85 9.39 29.08 6.06
CA GLY A 85 8.43 29.95 6.76
C GLY A 85 7.75 29.33 7.99
N CYS A 86 8.06 28.09 8.38
CA CYS A 86 7.55 27.50 9.62
C CYS A 86 8.36 27.99 10.84
N ASP A 87 7.69 28.57 11.83
CA ASP A 87 8.32 28.89 13.11
C ASP A 87 8.93 27.63 13.76
N LYS A 88 10.02 27.82 14.52
CA LYS A 88 10.77 26.75 15.21
C LYS A 88 9.90 25.65 15.88
N PRO A 89 8.78 25.96 16.57
CA PRO A 89 7.94 24.95 17.21
C PRO A 89 7.28 23.99 16.22
N ILE A 90 6.80 24.50 15.07
CA ILE A 90 6.17 23.71 14.01
C ILE A 90 7.20 22.81 13.35
N ARG A 91 8.40 23.35 13.09
CA ARG A 91 9.53 22.56 12.59
C ARG A 91 9.87 21.40 13.51
N ASN A 92 10.00 21.65 14.82
CA ASN A 92 10.28 20.60 15.80
C ASN A 92 9.16 19.56 15.91
N PHE A 93 7.89 19.98 15.80
CA PHE A 93 6.76 19.06 15.77
C PHE A 93 6.82 18.14 14.54
N ILE A 94 7.05 18.70 13.35
CA ILE A 94 7.20 17.95 12.10
C ILE A 94 8.39 16.99 12.18
N THR A 95 9.55 17.45 12.67
CA THR A 95 10.73 16.59 12.81
C THR A 95 10.51 15.45 13.81
N ASN A 96 9.87 15.72 14.95
CA ASN A 96 9.51 14.68 15.92
C ASN A 96 8.49 13.70 15.35
N LEU A 97 7.50 14.18 14.61
CA LEU A 97 6.53 13.34 13.91
C LEU A 97 7.26 12.40 12.96
N LEU A 98 8.12 12.94 12.08
CA LEU A 98 8.90 12.15 11.12
C LEU A 98 9.86 11.15 11.79
N SER A 99 10.48 11.49 12.92
CA SER A 99 11.39 10.60 13.66
C SER A 99 10.70 9.40 14.34
N ARG A 100 9.38 9.41 14.41
CA ARG A 100 8.58 8.29 14.91
C ARG A 100 8.06 7.38 13.79
N LEU A 101 8.25 7.80 12.54
CA LEU A 101 7.80 7.09 11.34
C LEU A 101 8.92 6.26 10.70
N PHE A 102 10.17 6.42 11.15
CA PHE A 102 11.39 5.73 10.71
C PHE A 102 12.26 5.39 11.92
#